data_AF-A0A8T5SR13-F1
#
_entry.id   AF-A0A8T5SR13-F1
#
_cell.length_a   1.000
_cell.length_b   1.000
_cell.length_c   1.000
_cell.angle_alpha   90.00
_cell.angle_beta   90.00
_cell.angle_gamma   90.00
#
_symmetry.space_group_name_H-M   'P 1'
#
loop_
_entity.id
_entity.type
_entity.pdbx_description
1 polymer ?
#
loop_
_entity_poly.entity_id
_entity_poly.type
_entity_poly.pdbx_seq_one_letter_code
_entity_poly.pdbx_strand_id
1 'polypeptide(L)'
;MAFDDDPISVITYPTFAELNDILALHFEIEASILEFGMPTFIARWPAGVIATNERQDEIFKELTKRTKSLKVWPLVRWKNKAAGEYFIRFVPIQKPGPSNKKINYALFVATLATMAIGGLLQATSPIFLTLFYPGGYTFLDLAFVTITFMLALMGIIFTHEMGHYMMCKRKGIAASLPYFIPGLPQIGGTFGAFISQKSPPNNREELIDMGLAGPLAGFAVTMVVLFVGYLLSVPVTAQELIAIEAAFPGMSGDLATPILFNLIGNLFVGFVPAGGTLYMHPIAFAAWVGMLVTALNLFPIAQLDGGHALRAIVGPKWHKQIGWVALLIMLLTGYYMMAILILAMSSGGGHPGPLNDTVTISKGRIITFGLAMIILVLCIPPLWQMFGFF
;
A
#
# COMPACT_ATOMS: atom_id res chain seq x y z
N MET A 1 -8.65 -9.47 28.65
CA MET A 1 -8.91 -10.77 29.29
C MET A 1 -10.19 -11.32 28.69
N ALA A 2 -10.03 -12.18 27.70
CA ALA A 2 -11.02 -13.11 27.15
C ALA A 2 -10.17 -14.05 26.30
N PHE A 3 -9.75 -15.16 26.90
CA PHE A 3 -9.18 -16.27 26.15
C PHE A 3 -10.36 -16.90 25.43
N ASP A 4 -10.52 -16.58 24.14
CA ASP A 4 -11.39 -17.38 23.29
C ASP A 4 -10.73 -18.76 23.16
N ASP A 5 -11.41 -19.77 23.67
CA ASP A 5 -11.16 -21.19 23.44
C ASP A 5 -11.35 -21.46 21.93
N ASP A 6 -10.33 -21.14 21.13
CA ASP A 6 -10.23 -21.70 19.79
C ASP A 6 -10.00 -23.20 19.97
N PRO A 7 -10.89 -24.09 19.47
CA PRO A 7 -10.68 -25.51 19.61
C PRO A 7 -9.33 -25.82 18.99
N ILE A 8 -8.44 -26.47 19.75
CA ILE A 8 -7.12 -26.94 19.28
C ILE A 8 -7.38 -27.70 17.98
N SER A 9 -7.22 -27.03 16.84
CA SER A 9 -7.49 -27.65 15.56
C SER A 9 -6.35 -28.65 15.40
N VAL A 10 -6.63 -29.93 15.61
CA VAL A 10 -5.64 -30.97 15.35
C VAL A 10 -5.26 -30.82 13.88
N ILE A 11 -4.05 -30.32 13.63
CA ILE A 11 -3.54 -30.11 12.28
C ILE A 11 -3.21 -31.50 11.74
N THR A 12 -4.18 -32.11 11.07
CA THR A 12 -3.98 -33.37 10.37
C THR A 12 -3.28 -33.08 9.04
N TYR A 13 -2.04 -33.54 8.92
CA TYR A 13 -1.31 -33.51 7.66
C TYR A 13 -1.74 -34.68 6.77
N PRO A 14 -1.72 -34.51 5.44
CA PRO A 14 -1.84 -35.61 4.50
C PRO A 14 -0.69 -36.60 4.70
N THR A 15 -0.86 -37.84 4.23
CA THR A 15 0.22 -38.82 4.36
C THR A 15 1.40 -38.45 3.47
N PHE A 16 2.62 -38.82 3.89
CA PHE A 16 3.81 -38.63 3.05
C PHE A 16 3.67 -39.34 1.69
N ALA A 17 2.98 -40.48 1.65
CA ALA A 17 2.71 -41.22 0.42
C ALA A 17 1.86 -40.40 -0.58
N GLU A 18 0.73 -39.84 -0.14
CA GLU A 18 -0.13 -39.02 -1.00
C GLU A 18 0.60 -37.79 -1.55
N LEU A 19 1.39 -37.11 -0.71
CA LEU A 19 2.17 -35.95 -1.13
C LEU A 19 3.30 -36.33 -2.09
N ASN A 20 3.95 -37.47 -1.83
CA ASN A 20 4.98 -38.02 -2.70
C ASN A 20 4.43 -38.35 -4.09
N ASP A 21 3.27 -39.02 -4.17
CA ASP A 21 2.65 -39.40 -5.44
C ASP A 21 2.30 -38.18 -6.29
N ILE A 22 1.84 -37.09 -5.67
CA ILE A 22 1.59 -35.83 -6.38
C ILE A 22 2.88 -35.21 -6.91
N LEU A 23 3.96 -35.21 -6.12
CA LEU A 23 5.23 -34.63 -6.52
C LEU A 23 5.95 -35.47 -7.59
N ALA A 24 5.89 -36.80 -7.49
CA ALA A 24 6.53 -37.75 -8.39
C ALA A 24 6.02 -37.67 -9.84
N LEU A 25 4.86 -37.05 -10.07
CA LEU A 25 4.35 -36.75 -11.41
C LEU A 25 5.27 -35.81 -12.22
N HIS A 26 6.06 -34.98 -11.53
CA HIS A 26 6.86 -33.93 -12.16
C HIS A 26 8.30 -33.86 -11.67
N PHE A 27 8.62 -34.46 -10.53
CA PHE A 27 9.93 -34.36 -9.89
C PHE A 27 10.47 -35.72 -9.47
N GLU A 28 11.80 -35.83 -9.47
CA GLU A 28 12.51 -36.91 -8.78
C GLU A 28 12.64 -36.54 -7.30
N ILE A 29 12.18 -37.41 -6.41
CA ILE A 29 12.18 -37.16 -4.95
C ILE A 29 13.45 -37.75 -4.34
N GLU A 30 14.32 -36.88 -3.83
CA GLU A 30 15.60 -37.29 -3.23
C GLU A 30 15.45 -37.66 -1.76
N ALA A 31 14.61 -36.92 -1.04
CA ALA A 31 14.39 -37.13 0.38
C ALA A 31 13.01 -36.63 0.80
N SER A 32 12.45 -37.27 1.84
CA SER A 32 11.27 -36.81 2.56
C SER A 32 11.62 -36.70 4.05
N ILE A 33 11.31 -35.55 4.64
CA ILE A 33 11.72 -35.20 6.00
C ILE A 33 10.55 -34.47 6.68
N LEU A 34 10.37 -34.68 7.97
CA LEU A 34 9.48 -33.88 8.79
C LEU A 34 10.26 -32.72 9.40
N GLU A 35 10.06 -31.50 8.89
CA GLU A 35 10.78 -30.30 9.34
C GLU A 35 9.82 -29.37 10.09
N PHE A 36 10.10 -29.08 11.37
CA PHE A 36 9.20 -28.31 12.25
C PHE A 36 7.76 -28.85 12.30
N GLY A 37 7.60 -30.17 12.21
CA GLY A 37 6.28 -30.83 12.17
C GLY A 37 5.56 -30.73 10.83
N MET A 38 6.20 -30.19 9.78
CA MET A 38 5.63 -30.08 8.43
C MET A 38 6.29 -31.05 7.45
N PRO A 39 5.51 -31.82 6.66
CA PRO A 39 6.05 -32.64 5.58
C PRO A 39 6.85 -31.79 4.59
N THR A 40 8.12 -32.11 4.43
CA THR A 40 9.05 -31.40 3.56
C THR A 40 9.78 -32.38 2.66
N PHE A 41 9.82 -32.06 1.37
CA PHE A 41 10.42 -32.90 0.34
C PHE A 41 11.59 -32.15 -0.31
N ILE A 42 12.65 -32.89 -0.59
CA ILE A 42 13.72 -32.45 -1.48
C ILE A 42 13.41 -33.07 -2.84
N ALA A 43 13.09 -32.20 -3.79
CA ALA A 43 12.64 -32.59 -5.13
C ALA A 43 13.54 -31.98 -6.20
N ARG A 44 13.89 -32.74 -7.22
CA ARG A 44 14.72 -32.31 -8.36
C ARG A 44 13.93 -32.44 -9.66
N TRP A 45 14.17 -31.53 -10.60
CA TRP A 45 13.65 -31.70 -11.96
C TRP A 45 14.20 -32.99 -12.61
N PRO A 46 13.38 -33.75 -13.37
CA PRO A 46 13.84 -34.94 -14.06
C PRO A 46 15.04 -34.65 -14.95
N ALA A 47 16.01 -35.56 -14.96
CA ALA A 47 17.28 -35.40 -15.69
C ALA A 47 18.10 -34.14 -15.32
N GLY A 48 17.80 -33.45 -14.22
CA GLY A 48 18.54 -32.27 -13.75
C GLY A 48 18.35 -31.00 -14.59
N VAL A 49 17.43 -31.00 -15.56
CA VAL A 49 17.19 -29.85 -16.44
C VAL A 49 16.08 -28.98 -15.86
N ILE A 50 16.41 -27.73 -15.52
CA ILE A 50 15.43 -26.77 -15.03
C ILE A 50 14.48 -26.39 -16.17
N ALA A 51 13.19 -26.64 -15.97
CA ALA A 51 12.16 -26.29 -16.93
C ALA A 51 12.08 -24.77 -17.19
N THR A 52 11.48 -24.37 -18.30
CA THR A 52 11.23 -22.95 -18.61
C THR A 52 10.36 -22.29 -17.52
N ASN A 53 10.43 -20.97 -17.39
CA ASN A 53 9.70 -20.25 -16.34
C ASN A 53 8.18 -20.48 -16.41
N GLU A 54 7.64 -20.53 -17.63
CA GLU A 54 6.22 -20.84 -17.91
C GLU A 54 5.87 -22.26 -17.43
N ARG A 55 6.71 -23.25 -17.78
CA ARG A 55 6.46 -24.64 -17.39
C ARG A 55 6.56 -24.85 -15.88
N GLN A 56 7.49 -24.17 -15.22
CA GLN A 56 7.55 -24.16 -13.75
C GLN A 56 6.26 -23.61 -13.16
N ASP A 57 5.80 -22.45 -13.62
CA ASP A 57 4.58 -21.81 -13.11
C ASP A 57 3.33 -22.68 -13.32
N GLU A 58 3.18 -23.32 -14.47
CA GLU A 58 2.11 -24.30 -14.74
C GLU A 58 2.10 -25.45 -13.73
N ILE A 59 3.25 -26.10 -13.55
CA ILE A 59 3.40 -27.26 -12.67
C ILE A 59 3.13 -26.86 -11.22
N PHE A 60 3.62 -25.71 -10.76
CA PHE A 60 3.36 -25.27 -9.39
C PHE A 60 1.91 -24.83 -9.16
N LYS A 61 1.24 -24.29 -10.18
CA LYS A 61 -0.21 -24.03 -10.11
C LYS A 61 -1.00 -25.34 -10.03
N GLU A 62 -0.62 -26.35 -10.82
CA GLU A 62 -1.23 -27.67 -10.74
C GLU A 62 -1.01 -28.32 -9.37
N LEU A 63 0.22 -28.29 -8.86
CA LEU A 63 0.57 -28.78 -7.53
C LEU A 63 -0.28 -28.10 -6.45
N THR A 64 -0.38 -26.78 -6.51
CA THR A 64 -1.21 -25.98 -5.59
C THR A 64 -2.68 -26.39 -5.67
N LYS A 65 -3.22 -26.62 -6.87
CA LYS A 65 -4.60 -27.06 -7.07
C LYS A 65 -4.86 -28.44 -6.47
N ARG A 66 -3.97 -29.41 -6.71
CA ARG A 66 -4.09 -30.79 -6.18
C ARG A 66 -4.01 -30.81 -4.65
N THR A 67 -3.03 -30.10 -4.09
CA THR A 67 -2.74 -30.09 -2.65
C THR A 67 -3.75 -29.26 -1.85
N LYS A 68 -4.42 -28.30 -2.47
CA LYS A 68 -5.54 -27.57 -1.86
C LYS A 68 -6.70 -28.49 -1.43
N SER A 69 -6.96 -29.58 -2.17
CA SER A 69 -7.97 -30.58 -1.78
C SER A 69 -7.59 -31.31 -0.48
N LEU A 70 -6.28 -31.44 -0.24
CA LEU A 70 -5.68 -32.00 0.97
C LEU A 70 -5.50 -30.96 2.09
N LYS A 71 -6.07 -29.75 1.94
CA LYS A 71 -6.00 -28.65 2.91
C LYS A 71 -4.57 -28.22 3.27
N VAL A 72 -3.62 -28.35 2.34
CA VAL A 72 -2.24 -27.84 2.50
C VAL A 72 -1.80 -26.98 1.31
N TRP A 73 -0.92 -26.02 1.57
CA TRP A 73 -0.23 -25.22 0.57
C TRP A 73 1.19 -25.75 0.33
N PRO A 74 1.66 -25.86 -0.92
CA PRO A 74 3.04 -26.18 -1.23
C PRO A 74 3.90 -24.91 -1.18
N LEU A 75 4.74 -24.79 -0.17
CA LEU A 75 5.76 -23.75 -0.04
C LEU A 75 7.04 -24.21 -0.75
N VAL A 76 7.35 -23.58 -1.87
CA VAL A 76 8.46 -23.96 -2.76
C VAL A 76 9.58 -22.95 -2.66
N ARG A 77 10.79 -23.43 -2.36
CA ARG A 77 12.02 -22.63 -2.26
C ARG A 77 13.17 -23.36 -2.96
N TRP A 78 14.16 -22.60 -3.44
CA TRP A 78 15.39 -23.19 -3.97
C TRP A 78 16.24 -23.78 -2.83
N LYS A 79 16.64 -25.05 -2.96
CA LYS A 79 17.73 -25.65 -2.17
C LYS A 79 19.06 -25.40 -2.87
N ASN A 80 19.14 -25.79 -4.14
CA ASN A 80 20.28 -25.54 -5.01
C ASN A 80 19.78 -25.20 -6.41
N LYS A 81 19.88 -23.92 -6.77
CA LYS A 81 19.43 -23.42 -8.08
C LYS A 81 20.27 -23.97 -9.24
N ALA A 82 21.56 -24.25 -9.03
CA ALA A 82 22.41 -24.80 -10.10
C ALA A 82 22.06 -26.26 -10.41
N ALA A 83 21.65 -27.03 -9.38
CA ALA A 83 21.30 -28.44 -9.51
C ALA A 83 19.79 -28.68 -9.77
N GLY A 84 18.97 -27.62 -9.83
CA GLY A 84 17.53 -27.77 -10.04
C GLY A 84 16.77 -28.37 -8.84
N GLU A 85 17.30 -28.22 -7.62
CA GLU A 85 16.73 -28.81 -6.40
C GLU A 85 15.87 -27.81 -5.62
N TYR A 86 14.70 -28.29 -5.17
CA TYR A 86 13.73 -27.55 -4.38
C TYR A 86 13.58 -28.13 -2.97
N PHE A 87 13.33 -27.23 -2.03
CA PHE A 87 12.58 -27.55 -0.83
C PHE A 87 11.10 -27.30 -1.11
N ILE A 88 10.28 -28.35 -0.99
CA ILE A 88 8.82 -28.26 -1.08
C ILE A 88 8.24 -28.66 0.27
N ARG A 89 7.76 -27.66 1.01
CA ARG A 89 7.17 -27.84 2.35
C ARG A 89 5.67 -27.66 2.30
N PHE A 90 4.92 -28.58 2.90
CA PHE A 90 3.46 -28.50 2.95
C PHE A 90 3.00 -27.85 4.26
N VAL A 91 2.34 -26.70 4.12
CA VAL A 91 1.84 -25.90 5.25
C VAL A 91 0.32 -25.99 5.30
N PRO A 92 -0.31 -26.22 6.46
CA PRO A 92 -1.76 -26.31 6.56
C PRO A 92 -2.45 -25.02 6.12
N ILE A 93 -3.56 -25.16 5.37
CA ILE A 93 -4.42 -24.03 5.02
C ILE A 93 -5.23 -23.65 6.26
N GLN A 94 -4.81 -22.59 6.94
CA GLN A 94 -5.64 -21.96 7.96
C GLN A 94 -6.75 -21.18 7.27
N LYS A 95 -8.01 -21.47 7.61
CA LYS A 95 -9.13 -20.62 7.18
C LYS A 95 -9.09 -19.35 8.03
N PRO A 96 -8.81 -18.17 7.45
CA PRO A 96 -8.84 -16.94 8.23
C PRO A 96 -10.25 -16.70 8.76
N GLY A 97 -10.33 -16.20 10.00
CA GLY A 97 -11.60 -15.85 10.63
C GLY A 97 -12.45 -14.90 9.78
N PRO A 98 -13.78 -14.92 9.96
CA PRO A 98 -14.65 -13.95 9.31
C PRO A 98 -14.29 -12.54 9.76
N SER A 99 -14.29 -11.59 8.82
CA SER A 99 -14.08 -10.19 9.13
C SER A 99 -15.30 -9.65 9.89
N ASN A 100 -15.09 -9.00 11.04
CA ASN A 100 -16.18 -8.44 11.84
C ASN A 100 -16.79 -7.21 11.15
N LYS A 101 -17.93 -7.42 10.47
CA LYS A 101 -18.64 -6.37 9.72
C LYS A 101 -18.95 -5.12 10.56
N LYS A 102 -19.20 -5.28 11.86
CA LYS A 102 -19.48 -4.14 12.75
C LYS A 102 -18.26 -3.23 12.90
N ILE A 103 -17.07 -3.81 13.03
CA ILE A 103 -15.81 -3.05 13.11
C ILE A 103 -15.56 -2.32 11.80
N ASN A 104 -15.72 -3.00 10.65
CA ASN A 104 -15.54 -2.35 9.34
C ASN A 104 -16.47 -1.15 9.17
N TYR A 105 -17.76 -1.30 9.53
CA TYR A 105 -18.73 -0.21 9.43
C TYR A 105 -18.43 0.93 10.42
N ALA A 106 -18.12 0.61 11.67
CA ALA A 106 -17.78 1.61 12.68
C ALA A 106 -16.54 2.42 12.28
N LEU A 107 -15.49 1.75 11.77
CA LEU A 107 -14.29 2.40 11.26
C LEU A 107 -14.60 3.28 10.04
N PHE A 108 -15.41 2.79 9.10
CA PHE A 108 -15.81 3.58 7.93
C PHE A 108 -16.56 4.86 8.32
N VAL A 109 -17.53 4.75 9.24
CA VAL A 109 -18.27 5.93 9.75
C VAL A 109 -17.34 6.88 10.50
N ALA A 110 -16.42 6.35 11.31
CA ALA A 110 -15.43 7.17 12.01
C ALA A 110 -14.52 7.92 11.02
N THR A 111 -14.04 7.25 9.97
CA THR A 111 -13.24 7.88 8.91
C THR A 111 -14.00 8.95 8.16
N LEU A 112 -15.27 8.72 7.82
CA LEU A 112 -16.11 9.75 7.21
C LEU A 112 -16.29 10.96 8.13
N ALA A 113 -16.49 10.74 9.43
CA ALA A 113 -16.63 11.82 10.40
C ALA A 113 -15.34 12.63 10.53
N THR A 114 -14.17 12.00 10.65
CA THR A 114 -12.89 12.70 10.75
C THR A 114 -12.52 13.44 9.46
N MET A 115 -12.84 12.87 8.30
CA MET A 115 -12.71 13.56 7.00
C MET A 115 -13.66 14.75 6.88
N ALA A 116 -14.90 14.63 7.37
CA ALA A 116 -15.86 15.74 7.39
C ALA A 116 -15.38 16.88 8.28
N ILE A 117 -14.83 16.57 9.46
CA ILE A 117 -14.21 17.57 10.34
C ILE A 117 -13.02 18.23 9.63
N GLY A 118 -12.16 17.45 8.96
CA GLY A 118 -11.03 18.00 8.20
C GLY A 118 -11.47 18.93 7.07
N GLY A 119 -12.49 18.53 6.30
CA GLY A 119 -13.08 19.35 5.25
C GLY A 119 -13.74 20.62 5.79
N LEU A 120 -14.42 20.53 6.93
CA LEU A 120 -15.02 21.68 7.58
C LEU A 120 -13.95 22.65 8.10
N LEU A 121 -12.88 22.16 8.72
CA LEU A 121 -11.75 23.01 9.15
C LEU A 121 -11.19 23.81 7.97
N GLN A 122 -11.04 23.17 6.81
CA GLN A 122 -10.61 23.85 5.58
C GLN A 122 -11.66 24.84 5.08
N ALA A 123 -12.93 24.46 5.04
CA ALA A 123 -14.03 25.31 4.57
C ALA A 123 -14.28 26.52 5.48
N THR A 124 -13.99 26.41 6.78
CA THR A 124 -14.17 27.49 7.78
C THR A 124 -12.90 28.30 8.03
N SER A 125 -11.80 28.03 7.32
CA SER A 125 -10.57 28.81 7.43
C SER A 125 -10.86 30.29 7.12
N PRO A 126 -10.49 31.23 8.01
CA PRO A 126 -10.76 32.66 7.78
C PRO A 126 -10.15 33.19 6.48
N ILE A 127 -8.96 32.71 6.12
CA ILE A 127 -8.28 33.09 4.87
C ILE A 127 -9.04 32.53 3.67
N PHE A 128 -9.45 31.25 3.73
CA PHE A 128 -10.24 30.63 2.66
C PHE A 128 -11.55 31.38 2.43
N LEU A 129 -12.30 31.68 3.50
CA LEU A 129 -13.57 32.40 3.39
C LEU A 129 -13.39 33.81 2.82
N THR A 130 -12.33 34.52 3.23
CA THR A 130 -12.02 35.85 2.71
C THR A 130 -11.73 35.83 1.20
N LEU A 131 -11.00 34.82 0.74
CA LEU A 131 -10.57 34.71 -0.67
C LEU A 131 -11.66 34.15 -1.59
N PHE A 132 -12.41 33.14 -1.14
CA PHE A 132 -13.37 32.40 -1.97
C PHE A 132 -14.82 32.89 -1.82
N TYR A 133 -15.16 33.49 -0.68
CA TYR A 133 -16.50 33.96 -0.36
C TYR A 133 -16.48 35.41 0.18
N PRO A 134 -15.90 36.39 -0.56
CA PRO A 134 -15.77 37.77 -0.08
C PRO A 134 -17.11 38.48 0.17
N GLY A 135 -18.19 38.04 -0.49
CA GLY A 135 -19.55 38.55 -0.30
C GLY A 135 -20.30 37.92 0.87
N GLY A 136 -19.66 37.05 1.65
CA GLY A 136 -20.29 36.21 2.65
C GLY A 136 -20.55 34.79 2.14
N TYR A 137 -20.80 33.88 3.07
CA TYR A 137 -21.00 32.46 2.82
C TYR A 137 -22.28 31.98 3.54
N THR A 138 -22.88 30.94 2.98
CA THR A 138 -24.02 30.25 3.58
C THR A 138 -23.58 28.90 4.15
N PHE A 139 -24.47 28.25 4.89
CA PHE A 139 -24.25 26.87 5.32
C PHE A 139 -24.08 25.89 4.13
N LEU A 140 -24.77 26.14 3.00
CA LEU A 140 -24.68 25.28 1.82
C LEU A 140 -23.30 25.36 1.16
N ASP A 141 -22.67 26.53 1.17
CA ASP A 141 -21.32 26.74 0.63
C ASP A 141 -20.28 25.95 1.42
N LEU A 142 -20.34 26.05 2.76
CA LEU A 142 -19.48 25.28 3.66
C LEU A 142 -19.68 23.77 3.48
N ALA A 143 -20.94 23.34 3.38
CA ALA A 143 -21.28 21.94 3.17
C ALA A 143 -20.75 21.44 1.81
N PHE A 144 -20.88 22.24 0.74
CA PHE A 144 -20.40 21.89 -0.59
C PHE A 144 -18.87 21.70 -0.60
N VAL A 145 -18.10 22.64 -0.04
CA VAL A 145 -16.64 22.52 0.06
C VAL A 145 -16.23 21.31 0.89
N THR A 146 -16.89 21.09 2.03
CA THR A 146 -16.63 19.94 2.92
C THR A 146 -16.90 18.61 2.20
N ILE A 147 -18.05 18.48 1.54
CA ILE A 147 -18.45 17.24 0.86
C ILE A 147 -17.54 16.98 -0.34
N THR A 148 -17.22 17.99 -1.14
CA THR A 148 -16.32 17.84 -2.29
C THR A 148 -14.90 17.46 -1.87
N PHE A 149 -14.39 18.04 -0.77
CA PHE A 149 -13.14 17.60 -0.13
C PHE A 149 -13.19 16.13 0.27
N MET A 150 -14.25 15.71 0.98
CA MET A 150 -14.43 14.32 1.40
C MET A 150 -14.49 13.36 0.21
N LEU A 151 -15.25 13.71 -0.84
CA LEU A 151 -15.38 12.90 -2.04
C LEU A 151 -14.05 12.78 -2.79
N ALA A 152 -13.27 13.86 -2.88
CA ALA A 152 -11.95 13.85 -3.49
C ALA A 152 -11.01 12.88 -2.74
N LEU A 153 -10.89 13.03 -1.42
CA LEU A 153 -9.99 12.19 -0.63
C LEU A 153 -10.46 10.74 -0.52
N MET A 154 -11.77 10.51 -0.38
CA MET A 154 -12.36 9.17 -0.35
C MET A 154 -12.21 8.50 -1.70
N GLY A 155 -12.36 9.23 -2.81
CA GLY A 155 -12.15 8.71 -4.16
C GLY A 155 -10.74 8.17 -4.36
N ILE A 156 -9.72 8.87 -3.85
CA ILE A 156 -8.32 8.44 -3.90
C ILE A 156 -8.13 7.12 -3.12
N ILE A 157 -8.51 7.11 -1.82
CA ILE A 157 -8.29 5.96 -0.93
C ILE A 157 -9.10 4.75 -1.38
N PHE A 158 -10.37 4.97 -1.74
CA PHE A 158 -11.24 3.90 -2.22
C PHE A 158 -10.69 3.28 -3.50
N THR A 159 -10.21 4.10 -4.45
CA THR A 159 -9.65 3.57 -5.71
C THR A 159 -8.34 2.82 -5.48
N HIS A 160 -7.51 3.28 -4.54
CA HIS A 160 -6.32 2.54 -4.10
C HIS A 160 -6.69 1.14 -3.59
N GLU A 161 -7.58 1.04 -2.61
CA GLU A 161 -8.00 -0.26 -2.08
C GLU A 161 -8.73 -1.10 -3.11
N MET A 162 -9.52 -0.48 -3.98
CA MET A 162 -10.20 -1.20 -5.06
C MET A 162 -9.19 -1.78 -6.07
N GLY A 163 -8.07 -1.12 -6.31
CA GLY A 163 -6.96 -1.65 -7.10
C GLY A 163 -6.43 -2.96 -6.54
N HIS A 164 -6.15 -2.99 -5.23
CA HIS A 164 -5.76 -4.20 -4.51
C HIS A 164 -6.82 -5.30 -4.58
N TYR A 165 -8.08 -4.94 -4.29
CA TYR A 165 -9.20 -5.89 -4.30
C TYR A 165 -9.41 -6.52 -5.67
N MET A 166 -9.40 -5.72 -6.74
CA MET A 166 -9.56 -6.20 -8.11
C MET A 166 -8.40 -7.10 -8.53
N MET A 167 -7.17 -6.77 -8.16
CA MET A 167 -6.02 -7.62 -8.44
C MET A 167 -6.12 -8.97 -7.70
N CYS A 168 -6.46 -8.95 -6.41
CA CYS A 168 -6.70 -10.16 -5.63
C CYS A 168 -7.78 -11.04 -6.28
N LYS A 169 -8.92 -10.44 -6.66
CA LYS A 169 -10.02 -11.14 -7.34
C LYS A 169 -9.56 -11.75 -8.67
N ARG A 170 -8.81 -11.02 -9.48
CA ARG A 170 -8.28 -11.49 -10.77
C ARG A 170 -7.31 -12.67 -10.60
N LYS A 171 -6.55 -12.71 -9.51
CA LYS A 171 -5.59 -13.77 -9.20
C LYS A 171 -6.16 -14.89 -8.33
N GLY A 172 -7.44 -14.82 -7.95
CA GLY A 172 -8.07 -15.82 -7.08
C GLY A 172 -7.54 -15.82 -5.65
N ILE A 173 -6.96 -14.70 -5.20
CA ILE A 173 -6.44 -14.50 -3.85
C ILE A 173 -7.59 -13.99 -2.96
N ALA A 174 -7.81 -14.67 -1.84
CA ALA A 174 -8.83 -14.25 -0.88
C ALA A 174 -8.38 -12.96 -0.17
N ALA A 175 -9.30 -12.00 -0.03
CA ALA A 175 -9.06 -10.70 0.60
C ALA A 175 -10.28 -10.28 1.44
N SER A 176 -10.08 -9.43 2.45
CA SER A 176 -11.18 -8.84 3.22
C SER A 176 -11.86 -7.68 2.48
N LEU A 177 -12.92 -7.12 3.09
CA LEU A 177 -13.33 -5.76 2.76
C LEU A 177 -12.31 -4.76 3.33
N PRO A 178 -12.23 -3.53 2.79
CA PRO A 178 -11.36 -2.49 3.31
C PRO A 178 -11.69 -2.15 4.78
N TYR A 179 -10.65 -2.01 5.59
CA TYR A 179 -10.70 -1.43 6.92
C TYR A 179 -10.19 0.01 6.80
N PHE A 180 -11.10 0.97 6.89
CA PHE A 180 -10.74 2.38 6.89
C PHE A 180 -10.11 2.76 8.23
N ILE A 181 -9.15 3.68 8.20
CA ILE A 181 -8.44 4.11 9.41
C ILE A 181 -8.70 5.61 9.60
N PRO A 182 -9.53 6.00 10.60
CA PRO A 182 -9.73 7.42 10.91
C PRO A 182 -8.40 8.06 11.30
N GLY A 183 -8.16 9.27 10.83
CA GLY A 183 -6.94 10.02 11.07
C GLY A 183 -7.21 11.37 11.70
N LEU A 184 -6.14 12.12 11.93
CA LEU A 184 -6.24 13.47 12.48
C LEU A 184 -6.91 14.40 11.45
N PRO A 185 -7.99 15.13 11.80
CA PRO A 185 -8.68 16.02 10.87
C PRO A 185 -7.77 17.06 10.19
N GLN A 186 -6.76 17.55 10.91
CA GLN A 186 -5.82 18.58 10.45
C GLN A 186 -4.97 18.13 9.25
N ILE A 187 -4.75 16.82 9.08
CA ILE A 187 -3.97 16.25 7.97
C ILE A 187 -4.88 15.54 6.94
N GLY A 188 -6.17 15.87 6.93
CA GLY A 188 -7.16 15.31 6.01
C GLY A 188 -8.11 14.28 6.61
N GLY A 189 -7.95 13.89 7.88
CA GLY A 189 -8.93 13.10 8.62
C GLY A 189 -8.88 11.59 8.36
N THR A 190 -7.83 11.06 7.73
CA THR A 190 -7.71 9.62 7.45
C THR A 190 -6.25 9.22 7.34
N PHE A 191 -5.91 8.02 7.80
CA PHE A 191 -4.61 7.38 7.55
C PHE A 191 -4.67 6.41 6.36
N GLY A 192 -5.77 6.42 5.62
CA GLY A 192 -6.03 5.52 4.50
C GLY A 192 -6.96 4.38 4.89
N ALA A 193 -6.82 3.27 4.19
CA ALA A 193 -7.49 2.03 4.47
C ALA A 193 -6.51 0.89 4.20
N PHE A 194 -6.87 -0.33 4.61
CA PHE A 194 -6.13 -1.51 4.19
C PHE A 194 -7.07 -2.69 3.99
N ILE A 195 -6.69 -3.57 3.09
CA ILE A 195 -7.34 -4.87 2.92
C ILE A 195 -6.43 -5.95 3.51
N SER A 196 -7.02 -6.83 4.32
CA SER A 196 -6.31 -8.00 4.85
C SER A 196 -6.29 -9.11 3.79
N GLN A 197 -5.08 -9.52 3.40
CA GLN A 197 -4.87 -10.69 2.56
C GLN A 197 -5.14 -11.98 3.34
N LYS A 198 -6.08 -12.80 2.84
CA LYS A 198 -6.59 -14.01 3.50
C LYS A 198 -6.00 -15.31 2.94
N SER A 199 -5.32 -15.27 1.81
CA SER A 199 -4.55 -16.41 1.28
C SER A 199 -3.25 -15.91 0.65
N PRO A 200 -2.15 -16.67 0.73
CA PRO A 200 -0.87 -16.24 0.16
C PRO A 200 -0.91 -16.13 -1.38
N PRO A 201 -0.06 -15.30 -1.99
CA PRO A 201 0.08 -15.27 -3.45
C PRO A 201 0.81 -16.53 -3.92
N ASN A 202 0.45 -17.05 -5.10
CA ASN A 202 1.03 -18.30 -5.60
C ASN A 202 2.50 -18.14 -5.97
N ASN A 203 2.88 -17.00 -6.57
CA ASN A 203 4.23 -16.78 -7.08
C ASN A 203 4.66 -15.31 -6.90
N ARG A 204 5.93 -15.03 -7.23
CA ARG A 204 6.49 -13.67 -7.17
C ARG A 204 5.76 -12.66 -8.06
N GLU A 205 5.24 -13.10 -9.21
CA GLU A 205 4.50 -12.23 -10.13
C GLU A 205 3.17 -11.76 -9.55
N GLU A 206 2.43 -12.64 -8.86
CA GLU A 206 1.20 -12.26 -8.17
C GLU A 206 1.48 -11.33 -6.99
N LEU A 207 2.58 -11.52 -6.28
CA LEU A 207 2.97 -10.68 -5.15
C LEU A 207 3.29 -9.24 -5.59
N ILE A 208 4.05 -9.07 -6.68
CA ILE A 208 4.35 -7.73 -7.21
C ILE A 208 3.13 -7.08 -7.86
N ASP A 209 2.31 -7.85 -8.58
CA ASP A 209 1.08 -7.34 -9.19
C ASP A 209 0.13 -6.80 -8.10
N MET A 210 0.00 -7.51 -6.98
CA MET A 210 -0.78 -7.08 -5.83
C MET A 210 -0.19 -5.82 -5.20
N GLY A 211 1.11 -5.85 -4.84
CA GLY A 211 1.76 -4.73 -4.17
C GLY A 211 1.72 -3.42 -4.96
N LEU A 212 1.64 -3.46 -6.30
CA LEU A 212 1.63 -2.24 -7.11
C LEU A 212 0.23 -1.80 -7.57
N ALA A 213 -0.78 -2.67 -7.53
CA ALA A 213 -2.10 -2.36 -8.08
C ALA A 213 -2.79 -1.19 -7.36
N GLY A 214 -2.80 -1.20 -6.02
CA GLY A 214 -3.41 -0.13 -5.24
C GLY A 214 -2.75 1.23 -5.44
N PRO A 215 -1.42 1.36 -5.18
CA PRO A 215 -0.73 2.64 -5.33
C PRO A 215 -0.86 3.26 -6.72
N LEU A 216 -0.79 2.46 -7.79
CA LEU A 216 -0.92 2.96 -9.15
C LEU A 216 -2.35 3.45 -9.46
N ALA A 217 -3.37 2.73 -8.95
CA ALA A 217 -4.76 3.13 -9.13
C ALA A 217 -5.10 4.40 -8.33
N GLY A 218 -4.68 4.45 -7.06
CA GLY A 218 -4.83 5.63 -6.21
C GLY A 218 -4.12 6.85 -6.80
N PHE A 219 -2.87 6.68 -7.25
CA PHE A 219 -2.08 7.73 -7.89
C PHE A 219 -2.78 8.33 -9.12
N ALA A 220 -3.38 7.51 -9.97
CA ALA A 220 -4.11 8.00 -11.15
C ALA A 220 -5.26 8.95 -10.77
N VAL A 221 -6.00 8.63 -9.71
CA VAL A 221 -7.08 9.51 -9.20
C VAL A 221 -6.49 10.75 -8.52
N THR A 222 -5.41 10.60 -7.74
CA THR A 222 -4.69 11.73 -7.12
C THR A 222 -4.27 12.76 -8.16
N MET A 223 -3.79 12.34 -9.34
CA MET A 223 -3.43 13.24 -10.43
C MET A 223 -4.61 14.09 -10.94
N VAL A 224 -5.79 13.47 -11.09
CA VAL A 224 -7.01 14.17 -11.51
C VAL A 224 -7.44 15.17 -10.44
N VAL A 225 -7.47 14.73 -9.17
CA VAL A 225 -7.85 15.58 -8.04
C VAL A 225 -6.88 16.75 -7.89
N LEU A 226 -5.58 16.53 -8.07
CA LEU A 226 -4.56 17.57 -8.02
C LEU A 226 -4.81 18.63 -9.08
N PHE A 227 -5.01 18.21 -10.33
CA PHE A 227 -5.22 19.14 -11.44
C PHE A 227 -6.50 19.97 -11.24
N VAL A 228 -7.59 19.33 -10.82
CA VAL A 228 -8.84 20.02 -10.45
C VAL A 228 -8.62 20.97 -9.26
N GLY A 229 -7.84 20.55 -8.27
CA GLY A 229 -7.48 21.36 -7.12
C GLY A 229 -6.75 22.65 -7.54
N TYR A 230 -5.78 22.56 -8.45
CA TYR A 230 -5.10 23.72 -9.00
C TYR A 230 -6.03 24.63 -9.80
N LEU A 231 -6.93 24.08 -10.62
CA LEU A 231 -7.92 24.85 -11.38
C LEU A 231 -8.86 25.66 -10.47
N LEU A 232 -9.17 25.13 -9.29
CA LEU A 232 -10.04 25.78 -8.32
C LEU A 232 -9.28 26.71 -7.36
N SER A 233 -7.95 26.74 -7.42
CA SER A 233 -7.14 27.58 -6.53
C SER A 233 -7.10 29.02 -7.03
N VAL A 234 -6.92 29.99 -6.13
CA VAL A 234 -7.00 31.42 -6.46
C VAL A 234 -5.63 32.09 -6.40
N PRO A 235 -5.26 32.90 -7.41
CA PRO A 235 -4.02 33.67 -7.36
C PRO A 235 -4.17 34.80 -6.34
N VAL A 236 -3.11 35.01 -5.55
CA VAL A 236 -3.02 36.05 -4.52
C VAL A 236 -1.81 36.91 -4.82
N THR A 237 -2.00 38.23 -4.89
CA THR A 237 -0.93 39.20 -5.12
C THR A 237 -0.02 39.36 -3.90
N ALA A 238 1.16 39.96 -4.09
CA ALA A 238 2.08 40.28 -3.00
C ALA A 238 1.42 41.17 -1.92
N GLN A 239 0.60 42.14 -2.36
CA GLN A 239 -0.10 43.07 -1.48
C GLN A 239 -1.18 42.36 -0.66
N GLU A 240 -1.95 41.47 -1.28
CA GLU A 240 -2.96 40.66 -0.58
C GLU A 240 -2.31 39.69 0.41
N LEU A 241 -1.15 39.12 0.09
CA LEU A 241 -0.43 38.25 1.01
C LEU A 241 0.00 38.99 2.29
N ILE A 242 0.51 40.21 2.16
CA ILE A 242 0.86 41.07 3.30
C ILE A 242 -0.38 41.41 4.12
N ALA A 243 -1.51 41.72 3.45
CA ALA A 243 -2.76 42.03 4.12
C ALA A 243 -3.33 40.82 4.88
N ILE A 244 -3.24 39.61 4.29
CA ILE A 244 -3.67 38.35 4.91
C ILE A 244 -2.83 38.07 6.16
N GLU A 245 -1.51 38.17 6.08
CA GLU A 245 -0.64 37.93 7.24
C GLU A 245 -0.89 38.96 8.35
N ALA A 246 -1.15 40.23 8.00
CA ALA A 246 -1.49 41.25 8.98
C ALA A 246 -2.85 41.00 9.65
N ALA A 247 -3.84 40.49 8.92
CA ALA A 247 -5.18 40.21 9.43
C ALA A 247 -5.28 38.88 10.19
N PHE A 248 -4.49 37.88 9.80
CA PHE A 248 -4.52 36.51 10.32
C PHE A 248 -3.10 36.02 10.65
N PRO A 249 -2.41 36.65 11.61
CA PRO A 249 -1.00 36.37 11.88
C PRO A 249 -0.77 34.90 12.25
N GLY A 250 0.17 34.26 11.56
CA GLY A 250 0.52 32.85 11.76
C GLY A 250 -0.53 31.83 11.29
N MET A 251 -1.57 32.26 10.57
CA MET A 251 -2.53 31.37 9.91
C MET A 251 -2.19 31.09 8.44
N SER A 252 -1.31 31.90 7.83
CA SER A 252 -0.65 31.57 6.56
C SER A 252 0.51 30.62 6.85
N GLY A 253 0.47 29.41 6.31
CA GLY A 253 1.55 28.45 6.43
C GLY A 253 1.91 27.86 5.09
N ASP A 254 3.21 27.67 4.85
CA ASP A 254 3.68 26.93 3.69
C ASP A 254 3.51 25.43 3.93
N LEU A 255 2.84 24.78 2.99
CA LEU A 255 2.75 23.33 2.96
C LEU A 255 4.03 22.78 2.34
N ALA A 256 4.68 21.78 2.96
CA ALA A 256 5.78 21.09 2.32
C ALA A 256 5.26 20.32 1.10
N THR A 257 5.43 20.88 -0.09
CA THR A 257 4.88 20.35 -1.33
C THR A 257 5.78 19.26 -1.93
N PRO A 258 5.23 18.08 -2.29
CA PRO A 258 5.96 17.09 -3.07
C PRO A 258 6.44 17.64 -4.42
N ILE A 259 7.46 17.01 -5.00
CA ILE A 259 8.00 17.40 -6.31
C ILE A 259 6.90 17.45 -7.37
N LEU A 260 6.02 16.44 -7.39
CA LEU A 260 4.91 16.37 -8.33
C LEU A 260 3.92 17.51 -8.19
N PHE A 261 3.66 17.91 -6.95
CA PHE A 261 2.79 19.04 -6.64
C PHE A 261 3.34 20.30 -7.32
N ASN A 262 4.63 20.59 -7.14
CA ASN A 262 5.31 21.71 -7.78
C ASN A 262 5.38 21.59 -9.31
N LEU A 263 5.63 20.39 -9.85
CA LEU A 263 5.67 20.16 -11.30
C LEU A 263 4.34 20.49 -11.97
N ILE A 264 3.22 20.12 -11.35
CA ILE A 264 1.89 20.45 -11.85
C ILE A 264 1.58 21.93 -11.61
N GLY A 265 1.99 22.49 -10.48
CA GLY A 265 1.88 23.93 -10.20
C GLY A 265 2.58 24.82 -11.24
N ASN A 266 3.70 24.37 -11.83
CA ASN A 266 4.37 25.11 -12.89
C ASN A 266 3.51 25.33 -14.14
N LEU A 267 2.48 24.51 -14.37
CA LEU A 267 1.51 24.73 -15.45
C LEU A 267 0.61 25.95 -15.19
N PHE A 268 0.51 26.38 -13.93
CA PHE A 268 -0.36 27.47 -13.48
C PHE A 268 0.41 28.75 -13.15
N VAL A 269 1.74 28.76 -13.26
CA VAL A 269 2.60 29.91 -12.91
C VAL A 269 2.23 31.18 -13.69
N GLY A 270 1.75 31.05 -14.92
CA GLY A 270 1.34 32.19 -15.75
C GLY A 270 0.09 32.92 -15.22
N PHE A 271 -0.67 32.31 -14.31
CA PHE A 271 -1.82 32.92 -13.65
C PHE A 271 -1.45 33.61 -12.34
N VAL A 272 -0.20 33.47 -11.86
CA VAL A 272 0.26 34.03 -10.59
C VAL A 272 0.84 35.44 -10.85
N PRO A 273 0.29 36.49 -10.21
CA PRO A 273 0.84 37.85 -10.31
C PRO A 273 2.27 37.95 -9.80
N ALA A 274 3.02 38.95 -10.26
CA ALA A 274 4.41 39.15 -9.84
C ALA A 274 4.52 39.31 -8.31
N GLY A 275 5.37 38.49 -7.69
CA GLY A 275 5.53 38.45 -6.22
C GLY A 275 4.36 37.85 -5.45
N GLY A 276 3.33 37.36 -6.16
CA GLY A 276 2.20 36.65 -5.59
C GLY A 276 2.44 35.15 -5.46
N THR A 277 1.40 34.45 -5.00
CA THR A 277 1.35 32.99 -4.90
C THR A 277 -0.04 32.47 -5.25
N LEU A 278 -0.23 31.16 -5.23
CA LEU A 278 -1.53 30.52 -5.41
C LEU A 278 -2.03 30.02 -4.05
N TYR A 279 -3.19 30.50 -3.60
CA TYR A 279 -3.83 29.94 -2.41
C TYR A 279 -4.59 28.67 -2.80
N MET A 280 -4.18 27.55 -2.22
CA MET A 280 -4.63 26.22 -2.63
C MET A 280 -6.06 25.95 -2.18
N HIS A 281 -6.90 25.51 -3.12
CA HIS A 281 -8.25 25.03 -2.81
C HIS A 281 -8.19 23.76 -1.95
N PRO A 282 -9.15 23.50 -1.05
CA PRO A 282 -9.17 22.27 -0.23
C PRO A 282 -9.05 20.97 -1.03
N ILE A 283 -9.54 20.93 -2.27
CA ILE A 283 -9.36 19.78 -3.18
C ILE A 283 -7.88 19.55 -3.54
N ALA A 284 -7.07 20.60 -3.71
CA ALA A 284 -5.63 20.46 -3.89
C ALA A 284 -4.97 19.89 -2.62
N PHE A 285 -5.43 20.31 -1.43
CA PHE A 285 -4.99 19.71 -0.18
C PHE A 285 -5.37 18.22 -0.08
N ALA A 286 -6.56 17.82 -0.53
CA ALA A 286 -6.93 16.40 -0.62
C ALA A 286 -5.97 15.60 -1.52
N ALA A 287 -5.54 16.17 -2.65
CA ALA A 287 -4.53 15.55 -3.50
C ALA A 287 -3.16 15.46 -2.82
N TRP A 288 -2.75 16.48 -2.06
CA TRP A 288 -1.53 16.43 -1.26
C TRP A 288 -1.55 15.28 -0.25
N VAL A 289 -2.68 15.10 0.46
CA VAL A 289 -2.87 13.96 1.38
C VAL A 289 -2.85 12.65 0.60
N GLY A 290 -3.46 12.60 -0.57
CA GLY A 290 -3.41 11.45 -1.47
C GLY A 290 -1.98 11.06 -1.88
N MET A 291 -1.15 12.05 -2.24
CA MET A 291 0.28 11.83 -2.55
C MET A 291 1.03 11.30 -1.33
N LEU A 292 0.78 11.84 -0.14
CA LEU A 292 1.36 11.33 1.09
C LEU A 292 0.97 9.86 1.31
N VAL A 293 -0.30 9.50 1.20
CA VAL A 293 -0.76 8.09 1.35
C VAL A 293 -0.13 7.18 0.29
N THR A 294 -0.05 7.62 -0.97
CA THR A 294 0.62 6.86 -2.03
C THR A 294 2.11 6.66 -1.74
N ALA A 295 2.81 7.72 -1.34
CA ALA A 295 4.23 7.64 -1.00
C ALA A 295 4.46 6.71 0.20
N LEU A 296 3.68 6.86 1.26
CA LEU A 296 3.76 6.00 2.44
C LEU A 296 3.59 4.53 2.07
N ASN A 297 2.59 4.18 1.27
CA ASN A 297 2.38 2.80 0.84
C ASN A 297 3.50 2.27 -0.09
N LEU A 298 4.09 3.12 -0.93
CA LEU A 298 5.16 2.71 -1.85
C LEU A 298 6.54 2.58 -1.20
N PHE A 299 6.72 2.91 0.08
CA PHE A 299 8.00 2.69 0.74
C PHE A 299 8.40 1.20 0.66
N PRO A 300 9.66 0.91 0.29
CA PRO A 300 10.11 -0.46 0.04
C PRO A 300 10.52 -1.17 1.34
N ILE A 301 9.58 -1.27 2.28
CA ILE A 301 9.83 -1.73 3.66
C ILE A 301 8.67 -2.55 4.19
N ALA A 302 8.99 -3.53 5.04
CA ALA A 302 8.02 -4.33 5.78
C ALA A 302 6.90 -4.91 4.88
N GLN A 303 5.65 -4.79 5.34
CA GLN A 303 4.43 -5.25 4.67
C GLN A 303 3.67 -4.11 3.96
N LEU A 304 4.34 -2.99 3.70
CA LEU A 304 3.75 -1.96 2.85
C LEU A 304 3.69 -2.44 1.40
N ASP A 305 2.87 -1.81 0.59
CA ASP A 305 2.66 -2.12 -0.83
C ASP A 305 3.99 -2.19 -1.63
N GLY A 306 4.85 -1.19 -1.44
CA GLY A 306 6.20 -1.17 -2.00
C GLY A 306 7.12 -2.25 -1.42
N GLY A 307 6.91 -2.63 -0.16
CA GLY A 307 7.58 -3.74 0.49
C GLY A 307 7.22 -5.10 -0.11
N HIS A 308 5.94 -5.34 -0.42
CA HIS A 308 5.46 -6.51 -1.14
C HIS A 308 6.13 -6.62 -2.52
N ALA A 309 6.11 -5.52 -3.28
CA ALA A 309 6.72 -5.45 -4.60
C ALA A 309 8.23 -5.68 -4.57
N LEU A 310 8.94 -5.04 -3.63
CA LEU A 310 10.38 -5.25 -3.45
C LEU A 310 10.67 -6.71 -3.06
N ARG A 311 9.91 -7.28 -2.13
CA ARG A 311 10.11 -8.67 -1.66
C ARG A 311 10.01 -9.68 -2.79
N ALA A 312 9.14 -9.44 -3.76
CA ALA A 312 9.03 -10.28 -4.95
C ALA A 312 10.34 -10.26 -5.77
N ILE A 313 10.98 -9.10 -5.91
CA ILE A 313 12.16 -8.90 -6.76
C ILE A 313 13.44 -9.45 -6.12
N VAL A 314 13.74 -9.03 -4.89
CA VAL A 314 15.08 -9.21 -4.29
C VAL A 314 15.19 -10.40 -3.33
N GLY A 315 14.07 -11.06 -3.04
CA GLY A 315 14.04 -12.15 -2.07
C GLY A 315 14.08 -11.68 -0.60
N PRO A 316 14.04 -12.60 0.37
CA PRO A 316 13.86 -12.26 1.79
C PRO A 316 15.06 -11.55 2.42
N LYS A 317 16.29 -11.95 2.05
CA LYS A 317 17.53 -11.39 2.63
C LYS A 317 17.70 -9.91 2.28
N TRP A 318 17.64 -9.59 1.00
CA TRP A 318 17.80 -8.21 0.51
C TRP A 318 16.60 -7.34 0.87
N HIS A 319 15.37 -7.89 0.88
CA HIS A 319 14.19 -7.15 1.34
C HIS A 319 14.35 -6.66 2.78
N LYS A 320 14.87 -7.52 3.68
CA LYS A 320 15.18 -7.13 5.05
C LYS A 320 16.24 -6.04 5.13
N GLN A 321 17.34 -6.18 4.37
CA GLN A 321 18.43 -5.19 4.38
C GLN A 321 17.99 -3.83 3.84
N ILE A 322 17.32 -3.80 2.69
CA ILE A 322 16.79 -2.57 2.09
C ILE A 322 15.73 -1.96 3.01
N GLY A 323 14.89 -2.77 3.64
CA GLY A 323 13.92 -2.30 4.63
C GLY A 323 14.56 -1.56 5.81
N TRP A 324 15.66 -2.07 6.37
CA TRP A 324 16.39 -1.35 7.44
C TRP A 324 16.98 -0.03 6.97
N VAL A 325 17.53 0.02 5.75
CA VAL A 325 18.05 1.26 5.17
C VAL A 325 16.92 2.26 4.94
N ALA A 326 15.78 1.82 4.39
CA ALA A 326 14.60 2.65 4.18
C ALA A 326 14.06 3.21 5.51
N LEU A 327 14.05 2.40 6.58
CA LEU A 327 13.65 2.85 7.92
C LEU A 327 14.57 3.95 8.45
N LEU A 328 15.89 3.77 8.30
CA LEU A 328 16.86 4.77 8.72
C LEU A 328 16.67 6.08 7.96
N ILE A 329 16.50 6.02 6.63
CA ILE A 329 16.23 7.22 5.81
C ILE A 329 14.94 7.90 6.26
N MET A 330 13.90 7.14 6.56
CA MET A 330 12.62 7.66 7.03
C MET A 330 12.75 8.38 8.39
N LEU A 331 13.54 7.84 9.31
CA LEU A 331 13.86 8.50 10.60
C LEU A 331 14.65 9.80 10.39
N LEU A 332 15.65 9.78 9.51
CA LEU A 332 16.49 10.95 9.21
C LEU A 332 15.71 12.06 8.49
N THR A 333 14.64 11.73 7.76
CA THR A 333 13.82 12.69 7.02
C THR A 333 12.59 13.20 7.79
N GLY A 334 12.44 12.83 9.07
CA GLY A 334 11.39 13.36 9.96
C GLY A 334 10.09 12.57 10.01
N TYR A 335 10.02 11.40 9.37
CA TYR A 335 8.83 10.54 9.33
C TYR A 335 8.73 9.62 10.56
N TYR A 336 8.86 10.19 11.76
CA TYR A 336 8.98 9.44 13.03
C TYR A 336 7.76 8.57 13.33
N MET A 337 6.54 9.12 13.16
CA MET A 337 5.30 8.40 13.42
C MET A 337 5.20 7.14 12.54
N MET A 338 5.52 7.26 11.25
CA MET A 338 5.53 6.12 10.34
C MET A 338 6.64 5.13 10.71
N ALA A 339 7.83 5.60 11.08
CA ALA A 339 8.92 4.73 11.54
C ALA A 339 8.51 3.86 12.74
N ILE A 340 7.81 4.44 13.71
CA ILE A 340 7.31 3.74 14.89
C ILE A 340 6.26 2.69 14.47
N LEU A 341 5.31 3.06 13.61
CA LEU A 341 4.30 2.13 13.10
C LEU A 341 4.94 0.94 12.36
N ILE A 342 5.91 1.20 11.50
CA ILE A 342 6.60 0.15 10.76
C ILE A 342 7.42 -0.76 11.69
N LEU A 343 8.08 -0.21 12.71
CA LEU A 343 8.78 -1.01 13.72
C LEU A 343 7.80 -1.92 14.46
N ALA A 344 6.64 -1.41 14.86
CA ALA A 344 5.60 -2.20 15.51
C ALA A 344 5.11 -3.33 14.59
N MET A 345 4.84 -3.05 13.30
CA MET A 345 4.41 -4.05 12.32
C MET A 345 5.50 -5.06 11.98
N SER A 346 6.77 -4.65 11.97
CA SER A 346 7.92 -5.52 11.63
C SER A 346 8.31 -6.47 12.76
N SER A 347 7.83 -6.23 13.99
CA SER A 347 8.12 -7.07 15.16
C SER A 347 7.46 -8.45 15.10
N GLY A 348 6.39 -8.61 14.30
CA GLY A 348 5.59 -9.84 14.20
C GLY A 348 6.12 -10.91 13.23
N GLY A 349 7.34 -10.74 12.69
CA GLY A 349 7.94 -11.65 11.72
C GLY A 349 8.07 -11.02 10.32
N GLY A 350 9.10 -11.45 9.59
CA GLY A 350 9.41 -10.91 8.26
C GLY A 350 8.30 -11.18 7.24
N HIS A 351 8.42 -10.58 6.06
CA HIS A 351 7.42 -10.75 5.01
C HIS A 351 7.32 -12.22 4.55
N PRO A 352 6.14 -12.87 4.64
CA PRO A 352 5.98 -14.32 4.42
C PRO A 352 6.33 -14.76 2.98
N GLY A 353 6.12 -13.86 2.01
CA GLY A 353 6.47 -14.07 0.61
C GLY A 353 5.42 -14.93 -0.11
N PRO A 354 5.65 -15.28 -1.38
CA PRO A 354 4.73 -16.14 -2.13
C PRO A 354 4.88 -17.61 -1.75
N LEU A 355 3.90 -18.44 -2.13
CA LEU A 355 4.01 -19.90 -2.01
C LEU A 355 5.19 -20.42 -2.82
N ASN A 356 5.34 -19.96 -4.06
CA ASN A 356 6.46 -20.27 -4.92
C ASN A 356 7.41 -19.07 -5.10
N ASP A 357 8.63 -19.20 -4.58
CA ASP A 357 9.67 -18.15 -4.64
C ASP A 357 10.74 -18.46 -5.71
N THR A 358 10.45 -19.33 -6.69
CA THR A 358 11.46 -19.81 -7.66
C THR A 358 11.35 -19.20 -9.05
N VAL A 359 10.12 -18.88 -9.47
CA VAL A 359 9.77 -18.29 -10.77
C VAL A 359 10.36 -16.88 -10.90
N THR A 360 10.97 -16.56 -12.03
CA THR A 360 11.53 -15.22 -12.27
C THR A 360 10.44 -14.23 -12.65
N ILE A 361 10.65 -12.96 -12.29
CA ILE A 361 9.72 -11.87 -12.62
C ILE A 361 9.98 -11.38 -14.04
N SER A 362 8.91 -11.13 -14.80
CA SER A 362 9.01 -10.54 -16.13
C SER A 362 9.63 -9.13 -16.13
N LYS A 363 10.33 -8.77 -17.21
CA LYS A 363 10.95 -7.43 -17.37
C LYS A 363 9.92 -6.30 -17.21
N GLY A 364 8.70 -6.48 -17.72
CA GLY A 364 7.63 -5.48 -17.62
C GLY A 364 7.24 -5.15 -16.17
N ARG A 365 7.23 -6.14 -15.28
CA ARG A 365 6.93 -5.94 -13.85
C ARG A 365 8.06 -5.23 -13.12
N ILE A 366 9.31 -5.48 -13.50
CA ILE A 366 10.47 -4.75 -12.98
C ILE A 366 10.39 -3.28 -13.40
N ILE A 367 10.03 -3.00 -14.66
CA ILE A 367 9.80 -1.63 -15.14
C ILE A 367 8.66 -0.97 -14.36
N THR A 368 7.56 -1.69 -14.13
CA THR A 368 6.41 -1.18 -13.35
C THR A 368 6.80 -0.84 -11.91
N PHE A 369 7.64 -1.66 -11.27
CA PHE A 369 8.22 -1.34 -9.97
C PHE A 369 9.12 -0.11 -10.02
N GLY A 370 9.97 0.02 -11.05
CA GLY A 370 10.79 1.22 -11.26
C GLY A 370 9.93 2.49 -11.38
N LEU A 371 8.84 2.43 -12.15
CA LEU A 371 7.87 3.53 -12.25
C LEU A 371 7.22 3.84 -10.89
N ALA A 372 6.88 2.83 -10.10
CA ALA A 372 6.36 3.02 -8.75
C ALA A 372 7.37 3.70 -7.81
N MET A 373 8.67 3.38 -7.91
CA MET A 373 9.71 4.08 -7.15
C MET A 373 9.88 5.53 -7.61
N ILE A 374 9.68 5.83 -8.90
CA ILE A 374 9.64 7.22 -9.38
C ILE A 374 8.42 7.94 -8.78
N ILE A 375 7.25 7.31 -8.77
CA ILE A 375 6.03 7.87 -8.15
C ILE A 375 6.27 8.16 -6.66
N LEU A 376 6.93 7.26 -5.92
CA LEU A 376 7.34 7.48 -4.54
C LEU A 376 8.14 8.77 -4.38
N VAL A 377 9.21 8.95 -5.18
CA VAL A 377 10.07 10.14 -5.13
C VAL A 377 9.30 11.41 -5.53
N LEU A 378 8.37 11.30 -6.46
CA LEU A 378 7.54 12.40 -6.91
C LEU A 378 6.49 12.83 -5.88
N CYS A 379 5.94 11.88 -5.12
CA CYS A 379 4.84 12.10 -4.18
C CYS A 379 5.27 12.33 -2.74
N ILE A 380 6.51 11.99 -2.36
CA ILE A 380 6.97 12.15 -0.98
C ILE A 380 7.10 13.63 -0.62
N PRO A 381 6.35 14.15 0.38
CA PRO A 381 6.53 15.52 0.82
C PRO A 381 7.85 15.68 1.58
N PRO A 382 8.57 16.80 1.42
CA PRO A 382 9.80 17.04 2.15
C PRO A 382 9.52 17.46 3.60
N LEU A 383 9.05 16.54 4.45
CA LEU A 383 8.63 16.85 5.83
C LEU A 383 9.75 17.43 6.71
N TRP A 384 11.01 17.21 6.37
CA TRP A 384 12.15 17.87 7.02
C TRP A 384 12.10 19.41 6.89
N GLN A 385 11.36 19.94 5.92
CA GLN A 385 11.09 21.37 5.78
C GLN A 385 9.98 21.86 6.72
N MET A 386 9.04 20.98 7.12
CA MET A 386 7.97 21.34 8.07
C MET A 386 8.46 21.44 9.51
N PHE A 387 9.49 20.66 9.87
CA PHE A 387 10.10 20.66 11.20
C PHE A 387 11.40 21.49 11.24
N GLY A 388 11.56 22.43 10.31
CA GLY A 388 12.70 23.34 10.25
C GLY A 388 12.70 24.39 11.37
N PHE A 389 12.59 23.97 12.62
CA PHE A 389 13.05 24.66 13.84
C PHE A 389 13.09 23.62 14.98
N PHE A 390 14.27 23.08 15.23
CA PHE A 390 14.75 22.75 16.57
C PHE A 390 16.11 23.41 16.77
#